data_AF-A0A371F405-F1
#
_entry.id   AF-A0A371F405-F1
#
_cell.length_a   1.000
_cell.length_b   1.000
_cell.length_c   1.000
_cell.angle_alpha   90.00
_cell.angle_beta   90.00
_cell.angle_gamma   90.00
#
_symmetry.space_group_name_H-M   'P 1'
#
loop_
_entity.id
_entity.type
_entity.pdbx_description
1 polymer ?
#
loop_
_entity_poly.entity_id
_entity_poly.type
_entity_poly.pdbx_seq_one_letter_code
_entity_poly.pdbx_strand_id
1 'polypeptide(L)'
;MQTMLVAYLLSLFGIGLAQHLKETSQFHLPNLATSISCLQDFQSKLTSLSLPSNLVNCLDPLQFVISPNICAGIQTIPDWIRKLGQTIPLHTACKLDLTDLSLCDLCVGASLRSLIGNISHSTDCFYFTILYAAGIVNEYGPQSNGAVICLFSMSVYSQGGSRGKGHRPLVFGLIGAGVALLVMPFLLGLYVWYDR
;
A
#
# COMPACT_ATOMS: atom_id res chain seq x y z
N MET A 1 16.52 -6.85 10.17
CA MET A 1 16.86 -7.30 8.80
C MET A 1 15.91 -8.41 8.32
N GLN A 2 15.69 -9.48 9.09
CA GLN A 2 14.73 -10.56 8.79
C GLN A 2 13.29 -10.07 8.51
N THR A 3 12.81 -9.10 9.28
CA THR A 3 11.42 -8.58 9.20
C THR A 3 11.11 -7.81 7.91
N MET A 4 12.09 -7.12 7.35
CA MET A 4 11.91 -6.36 6.10
C MET A 4 11.67 -7.32 4.92
N LEU A 5 12.41 -8.43 4.86
CA LEU A 5 12.30 -9.41 3.78
C LEU A 5 10.93 -10.07 3.73
N VAL A 6 10.36 -10.44 4.89
CA VAL A 6 9.01 -11.02 4.99
C VAL A 6 7.97 -10.06 4.41
N ALA A 7 8.05 -8.77 4.75
CA ALA A 7 7.13 -7.76 4.25
C ALA A 7 7.20 -7.63 2.71
N TYR A 8 8.40 -7.62 2.12
CA TYR A 8 8.56 -7.59 0.66
C TYR A 8 7.97 -8.84 -0.01
N LEU A 9 8.21 -10.03 0.55
CA LEU A 9 7.65 -11.27 0.00
C LEU A 9 6.13 -11.30 0.09
N LEU A 10 5.56 -10.82 1.20
CA LEU A 10 4.11 -10.73 1.38
C LEU A 10 3.48 -9.74 0.39
N SER A 11 4.12 -8.59 0.17
CA SER A 11 3.69 -7.63 -0.84
C SER A 11 3.78 -8.21 -2.26
N LEU A 12 4.84 -8.98 -2.59
CA LEU A 12 5.01 -9.60 -3.91
C LEU A 12 3.91 -10.64 -4.15
N PHE A 13 3.67 -11.48 -3.15
CA PHE A 13 2.60 -12.47 -3.20
C PHE A 13 1.22 -11.80 -3.27
N GLY A 14 1.05 -10.67 -2.57
CA GLY A 14 -0.18 -9.87 -2.59
C GLY A 14 -0.56 -9.33 -3.97
N ILE A 15 0.42 -9.03 -4.84
CA ILE A 15 0.14 -8.67 -6.24
C ILE A 15 -0.58 -9.82 -6.96
N GLY A 16 -0.08 -11.05 -6.77
CA GLY A 16 -0.70 -12.26 -7.31
C GLY A 16 -2.08 -12.53 -6.71
N LEU A 17 -2.24 -12.28 -5.42
CA LEU A 17 -3.52 -12.45 -4.73
C LEU A 17 -4.57 -11.43 -5.19
N ALA A 18 -4.17 -10.19 -5.49
CA ALA A 18 -5.06 -9.19 -6.07
C ALA A 18 -5.47 -9.55 -7.51
N GLN A 19 -4.56 -10.18 -8.27
CA GLN A 19 -4.90 -10.73 -9.59
C GLN A 19 -5.91 -11.89 -9.45
N HIS A 20 -5.68 -12.81 -8.52
CA HIS A 20 -6.62 -13.89 -8.20
C HIS A 20 -8.00 -13.35 -7.78
N LEU A 21 -8.05 -12.30 -6.96
CA LEU A 21 -9.30 -11.62 -6.59
C LEU A 21 -10.03 -11.07 -7.82
N LYS A 22 -9.30 -10.44 -8.75
CA LYS A 22 -9.88 -9.92 -10.00
C LYS A 22 -10.50 -11.02 -10.86
N GLU A 23 -9.85 -12.18 -10.93
CA GLU A 23 -10.28 -13.29 -11.79
C GLU A 23 -11.36 -14.17 -11.17
N THR A 24 -11.30 -14.39 -9.85
CA THR A 24 -12.15 -15.38 -9.16
C THR A 24 -13.17 -14.76 -8.20
N SER A 25 -13.08 -13.46 -7.94
CA SER A 25 -13.86 -12.75 -6.92
C SER A 25 -13.62 -13.22 -5.48
N GLN A 26 -12.56 -14.00 -5.22
CA GLN A 26 -12.19 -14.47 -3.88
C GLN A 26 -10.93 -13.75 -3.37
N PHE A 27 -10.97 -13.27 -2.12
CA PHE A 27 -9.81 -12.57 -1.53
C PHE A 27 -8.65 -13.50 -1.23
N HIS A 28 -8.93 -14.73 -0.80
CA HIS A 28 -7.97 -15.73 -0.39
C HIS A 28 -8.10 -17.00 -1.23
N LEU A 29 -7.17 -17.93 -1.05
CA LEU A 29 -7.11 -19.21 -1.73
C LEU A 29 -8.09 -20.22 -1.11
N PRO A 30 -8.65 -21.14 -1.91
CA PRO A 30 -9.75 -22.00 -1.49
C PRO A 30 -9.38 -23.03 -0.42
N ASN A 31 -8.12 -23.48 -0.37
CA ASN A 31 -7.67 -24.50 0.58
C ASN A 31 -6.14 -24.48 0.76
N LEU A 32 -5.68 -25.20 1.78
CA LEU A 32 -4.27 -25.32 2.15
C LEU A 32 -3.41 -25.93 1.03
N ALA A 33 -3.91 -26.94 0.31
CA ALA A 33 -3.16 -27.57 -0.76
C ALA A 33 -2.86 -26.57 -1.88
N THR A 34 -3.86 -25.78 -2.30
CA THR A 34 -3.67 -24.69 -3.27
C THR A 34 -2.67 -23.66 -2.75
N SER A 35 -2.75 -23.26 -1.48
CA SER A 35 -1.78 -22.31 -0.92
C SER A 35 -0.35 -22.84 -0.92
N ILE A 36 -0.14 -24.11 -0.58
CA ILE A 36 1.18 -24.74 -0.63
C ILE A 36 1.70 -24.75 -2.07
N SER A 37 0.88 -25.16 -3.03
CA SER A 37 1.27 -25.17 -4.45
C SER A 37 1.61 -23.77 -4.97
N CYS A 38 0.82 -22.74 -4.61
CA CYS A 38 1.10 -21.35 -4.99
C CYS A 38 2.42 -20.83 -4.39
N LEU A 39 2.70 -21.17 -3.13
CA LEU A 39 3.96 -20.79 -2.47
C LEU A 39 5.18 -21.51 -3.05
N GLN A 40 5.02 -22.76 -3.47
CA GLN A 40 6.06 -23.51 -4.18
C GLN A 40 6.32 -22.91 -5.58
N ASP A 41 5.28 -22.58 -6.34
CA ASP A 41 5.43 -21.89 -7.63
C ASP A 41 6.09 -20.52 -7.44
N PHE A 42 5.68 -19.76 -6.42
CA PHE A 42 6.30 -18.49 -6.08
C PHE A 42 7.80 -18.64 -5.76
N GLN A 43 8.18 -19.62 -4.94
CA GLN A 43 9.59 -19.93 -4.67
C GLN A 43 10.35 -20.34 -5.94
N SER A 44 9.73 -21.08 -6.85
CA SER A 44 10.35 -21.47 -8.12
C SER A 44 10.67 -20.23 -8.97
N LYS A 45 9.75 -19.25 -9.02
CA LYS A 45 9.96 -17.98 -9.73
C LYS A 45 11.06 -17.14 -9.08
N LEU A 46 11.09 -17.04 -7.76
CA LEU A 46 12.18 -16.37 -7.04
C LEU A 46 13.55 -17.02 -7.36
N THR A 47 13.61 -18.36 -7.35
CA THR A 47 14.83 -19.10 -7.69
C THR A 47 15.27 -18.84 -9.14
N SER A 48 14.31 -18.73 -10.07
CA SER A 48 14.62 -18.37 -11.47
C SER A 48 15.21 -16.97 -11.64
N LEU A 49 14.98 -16.09 -10.65
CA LEU A 49 15.59 -14.75 -10.55
C LEU A 49 16.89 -14.77 -9.73
N SER A 50 17.50 -15.94 -9.52
CA SER A 50 18.73 -16.14 -8.75
C SER A 50 18.62 -15.77 -7.26
N LEU A 51 17.42 -15.80 -6.70
CA LEU A 51 17.20 -15.60 -5.26
C LEU A 51 17.29 -16.94 -4.49
N PRO A 52 17.57 -16.91 -3.17
CA PRO A 52 17.66 -18.12 -2.34
C PRO A 52 16.39 -18.98 -2.39
N SER A 53 16.57 -20.31 -2.34
CA SER A 53 15.51 -21.31 -2.47
C SER A 53 14.65 -21.50 -1.21
N ASN A 54 14.96 -20.78 -0.13
CA ASN A 54 14.32 -20.90 1.17
C ASN A 54 13.63 -19.60 1.63
N LEU A 55 13.41 -18.65 0.71
CA LEU A 55 12.80 -17.37 1.01
C LEU A 55 11.34 -17.52 1.48
N VAL A 56 10.59 -18.42 0.86
CA VAL A 56 9.16 -18.60 1.16
C VAL A 56 8.92 -19.31 2.49
N ASN A 57 9.94 -19.90 3.12
CA ASN A 57 9.81 -20.57 4.42
C ASN A 57 9.35 -19.64 5.56
N CYS A 58 9.44 -18.32 5.36
CA CYS A 58 8.94 -17.34 6.32
C CYS A 58 7.45 -17.01 6.17
N LEU A 59 6.79 -17.53 5.12
CA LEU A 59 5.36 -17.35 4.87
C LEU A 59 4.60 -18.59 5.33
N ASP A 60 3.61 -18.41 6.20
CA ASP A 60 2.71 -19.49 6.61
C ASP A 60 1.64 -19.71 5.51
N PRO A 61 1.53 -20.91 4.90
CA PRO A 61 0.49 -21.19 3.93
C PRO A 61 -0.93 -20.97 4.46
N LEU A 62 -1.18 -21.18 5.76
CA LEU A 62 -2.51 -21.02 6.34
C LEU A 62 -3.01 -19.58 6.30
N GLN A 63 -2.10 -18.59 6.27
CA GLN A 63 -2.47 -17.17 6.27
C GLN A 63 -3.15 -16.74 4.96
N PHE A 64 -2.98 -17.49 3.86
CA PHE A 64 -3.54 -17.17 2.54
C PHE A 64 -4.81 -17.95 2.22
N VAL A 65 -5.28 -18.82 3.13
CA VAL A 65 -6.47 -19.64 2.93
C VAL A 65 -7.70 -18.89 3.42
N ILE A 66 -8.84 -19.14 2.77
CA ILE A 66 -10.13 -18.63 3.21
C ILE A 66 -10.41 -19.07 4.65
N SER A 67 -10.70 -18.11 5.53
CA SER A 67 -11.01 -18.35 6.94
C SER A 67 -12.08 -17.37 7.42
N PRO A 68 -13.09 -17.82 8.20
CA PRO A 68 -14.16 -16.97 8.69
C PRO A 68 -13.70 -15.95 9.74
N ASN A 69 -12.52 -16.14 10.32
CA ASN A 69 -11.98 -15.29 11.39
C ASN A 69 -11.19 -14.09 10.86
N ILE A 70 -11.03 -13.95 9.54
CA ILE A 70 -10.24 -12.89 8.90
C ILE A 70 -11.18 -11.82 8.37
N CYS A 71 -10.84 -10.55 8.60
CA CYS A 71 -11.55 -9.37 8.13
C CYS A 71 -13.09 -9.45 8.22
N ALA A 72 -13.62 -9.56 9.44
CA ALA A 72 -15.05 -9.74 9.72
C ALA A 72 -15.72 -10.88 8.93
N GLY A 73 -14.98 -11.88 8.45
CA GLY A 73 -15.47 -12.98 7.61
C GLY A 73 -15.80 -12.57 6.18
N ILE A 74 -15.15 -11.54 5.62
CA ILE A 74 -15.20 -11.25 4.18
C ILE A 74 -14.39 -12.33 3.45
N GLN A 75 -14.96 -12.93 2.41
CA GLN A 75 -14.26 -13.92 1.59
C GLN A 75 -14.32 -13.58 0.11
N THR A 76 -15.40 -12.89 -0.31
CA THR A 76 -15.67 -12.58 -1.71
C THR A 76 -15.95 -11.10 -1.95
N ILE A 77 -15.89 -10.66 -3.21
CA ILE A 77 -16.29 -9.30 -3.62
C ILE A 77 -17.75 -8.98 -3.20
N PRO A 78 -18.74 -9.87 -3.39
CA PRO A 78 -20.09 -9.64 -2.85
C PRO A 78 -20.13 -9.44 -1.32
N ASP A 79 -19.34 -10.18 -0.54
CA ASP A 79 -19.27 -9.99 0.91
C ASP A 79 -18.72 -8.60 1.27
N TRP A 80 -17.69 -8.17 0.55
CA TRP A 80 -17.10 -6.85 0.68
C TRP A 80 -18.14 -5.76 0.43
N ILE A 81 -18.83 -5.80 -0.72
CA ILE A 81 -19.85 -4.81 -1.09
C ILE A 81 -21.00 -4.81 -0.06
N ARG A 82 -21.41 -5.98 0.43
CA ARG A 82 -22.49 -6.11 1.42
C ARG A 82 -22.13 -5.51 2.78
N LYS A 83 -20.88 -5.69 3.25
CA LYS A 83 -20.46 -5.24 4.59
C LYS A 83 -19.97 -3.80 4.62
N LEU A 84 -19.29 -3.37 3.56
CA LEU A 84 -18.69 -2.03 3.47
C LEU A 84 -19.52 -1.05 2.62
N GLY A 85 -20.52 -1.55 1.88
CA GLY A 85 -21.27 -0.76 0.93
C GLY A 85 -20.48 -0.45 -0.34
N GLN A 86 -21.06 0.41 -1.19
CA GLN A 86 -20.33 0.98 -2.31
C GLN A 86 -19.27 1.95 -1.77
N THR A 87 -18.00 1.58 -1.85
CA THR A 87 -16.87 2.40 -1.42
C THR A 87 -16.55 3.48 -2.47
N ILE A 88 -17.51 4.37 -2.74
CA ILE A 88 -17.40 5.43 -3.77
C ILE A 88 -16.09 6.24 -3.64
N PRO A 89 -15.66 6.69 -2.44
CA PRO A 89 -14.41 7.44 -2.31
C PRO A 89 -13.17 6.63 -2.72
N LEU A 90 -13.16 5.33 -2.41
CA LEU A 90 -12.09 4.41 -2.81
C LEU A 90 -12.08 4.25 -4.32
N HIS A 91 -13.25 4.04 -4.91
CA HIS A 91 -13.44 3.92 -6.35
C HIS A 91 -12.93 5.15 -7.10
N THR A 92 -13.27 6.35 -6.65
CA THR A 92 -12.79 7.58 -7.29
C THR A 92 -11.28 7.78 -7.14
N ALA A 93 -10.72 7.49 -5.96
CA ALA A 93 -9.32 7.76 -5.66
C ALA A 93 -8.35 6.77 -6.32
N CYS A 94 -8.72 5.49 -6.42
CA CYS A 94 -7.79 4.43 -6.86
C CYS A 94 -7.95 4.01 -8.32
N LYS A 95 -8.89 4.62 -9.07
CA LYS A 95 -9.22 4.22 -10.45
C LYS A 95 -8.08 4.42 -11.45
N LEU A 96 -7.41 5.56 -11.36
CA LEU A 96 -6.40 6.03 -12.31
C LEU A 96 -5.02 5.37 -12.08
N ASP A 97 -4.07 5.63 -12.98
CA ASP A 97 -2.67 5.21 -12.78
C ASP A 97 -2.07 5.88 -11.54
N LEU A 98 -1.59 5.06 -10.61
CA LEU A 98 -1.05 5.48 -9.32
C LEU A 98 0.45 5.79 -9.37
N THR A 99 1.03 5.94 -10.56
CA THR A 99 2.42 6.39 -10.74
C THR A 99 2.64 7.83 -10.22
N ASP A 100 1.60 8.67 -10.21
CA ASP A 100 1.65 9.98 -9.54
C ASP A 100 1.49 9.83 -8.02
N LEU A 101 2.49 10.28 -7.27
CA LEU A 101 2.51 10.24 -5.80
C LEU A 101 1.27 10.89 -5.16
N SER A 102 0.74 11.96 -5.75
CA SER A 102 -0.44 12.65 -5.21
C SER A 102 -1.71 11.79 -5.38
N LEU A 103 -1.84 11.09 -6.51
CA LEU A 103 -2.94 10.14 -6.74
C LEU A 103 -2.79 8.91 -5.84
N CYS A 104 -1.55 8.46 -5.64
CA CYS A 104 -1.25 7.40 -4.69
C CYS A 104 -1.68 7.75 -3.26
N ASP A 105 -1.29 8.94 -2.77
CA ASP A 105 -1.64 9.41 -1.43
C ASP A 105 -3.17 9.50 -1.24
N LEU A 106 -3.90 9.97 -2.25
CA LEU A 106 -5.36 10.00 -2.24
C LEU A 106 -5.96 8.59 -2.15
N CYS A 107 -5.43 7.65 -2.95
CA CYS A 107 -5.88 6.26 -2.96
C CYS A 107 -5.61 5.53 -1.63
N VAL A 108 -4.39 5.66 -1.08
CA VAL A 108 -4.03 5.08 0.23
C VAL A 108 -4.86 5.71 1.34
N GLY A 109 -5.05 7.04 1.31
CA GLY A 109 -5.92 7.74 2.25
C GLY A 109 -7.38 7.27 2.20
N ALA A 110 -7.92 7.04 0.99
CA ALA A 110 -9.27 6.50 0.82
C ALA A 110 -9.38 5.03 1.29
N SER A 111 -8.31 4.25 1.11
CA SER A 111 -8.21 2.87 1.61
C SER A 111 -8.31 2.81 3.13
N LEU A 112 -7.55 3.66 3.83
CA LEU A 112 -7.61 3.78 5.28
C LEU A 112 -9.01 4.20 5.77
N ARG A 113 -9.62 5.18 5.11
CA ARG A 113 -10.96 5.68 5.47
C ARG A 113 -12.06 4.63 5.27
N SER A 114 -11.90 3.74 4.30
CA SER A 114 -12.87 2.66 4.03
C SER A 114 -12.99 1.67 5.20
N LEU A 115 -12.04 1.68 6.14
CA LEU A 115 -11.98 0.76 7.28
C LEU A 115 -12.46 1.36 8.60
N ILE A 116 -12.67 2.68 8.64
CA ILE A 116 -13.06 3.40 9.87
C ILE A 116 -14.50 3.03 10.31
N GLY A 117 -15.25 2.32 9.47
CA GLY A 117 -16.56 1.76 9.82
C GLY A 117 -16.46 0.43 10.57
N ASN A 118 -16.34 0.47 11.90
CA ASN A 118 -16.73 -0.56 12.88
C ASN A 118 -16.34 -2.05 12.60
N ILE A 119 -15.29 -2.31 11.84
CA ILE A 119 -14.82 -3.68 11.56
C ILE A 119 -13.75 -4.07 12.57
N SER A 120 -14.05 -5.07 13.40
CA SER A 120 -13.05 -5.83 14.16
C SER A 120 -12.03 -6.47 13.20
N HIS A 121 -10.74 -6.53 13.56
CA HIS A 121 -9.61 -6.95 12.70
C HIS A 121 -9.15 -5.91 11.65
N SER A 122 -8.92 -4.67 12.08
CA SER A 122 -8.57 -3.53 11.21
C SER A 122 -7.35 -3.74 10.29
N THR A 123 -6.32 -4.48 10.73
CA THR A 123 -5.11 -4.74 9.92
C THR A 123 -5.35 -5.73 8.80
N ASP A 124 -6.06 -6.83 9.08
CA ASP A 124 -6.38 -7.85 8.07
C ASP A 124 -7.31 -7.26 7.01
N CYS A 125 -8.25 -6.41 7.44
CA CYS A 125 -9.10 -5.69 6.52
C CYS A 125 -8.38 -4.66 5.69
N PHE A 126 -7.33 -4.03 6.22
CA PHE A 126 -6.51 -3.12 5.42
C PHE A 126 -5.85 -3.85 4.25
N TYR A 127 -5.32 -5.05 4.47
CA TYR A 127 -4.78 -5.87 3.39
C TYR A 127 -5.85 -6.16 2.33
N PHE A 128 -7.07 -6.51 2.74
CA PHE A 128 -8.18 -6.73 1.81
C PHE A 128 -8.54 -5.44 1.04
N THR A 129 -8.50 -4.27 1.68
CA THR A 129 -8.70 -2.99 0.98
C THR A 129 -7.66 -2.77 -0.09
N ILE A 130 -6.39 -3.08 0.20
CA ILE A 130 -5.30 -2.96 -0.77
C ILE A 130 -5.50 -3.93 -1.95
N LEU A 131 -5.87 -5.18 -1.69
CA LEU A 131 -6.18 -6.16 -2.75
C LEU A 131 -7.37 -5.70 -3.60
N TYR A 132 -8.43 -5.18 -2.97
CA TYR A 132 -9.61 -4.67 -3.67
C TYR A 132 -9.29 -3.42 -4.50
N ALA A 133 -8.52 -2.49 -3.95
CA ALA A 133 -8.08 -1.29 -4.65
C ALA A 133 -7.23 -1.65 -5.89
N ALA A 134 -6.28 -2.57 -5.75
CA ALA A 134 -5.38 -2.96 -6.84
C ALA A 134 -6.07 -3.85 -7.89
N GLY A 135 -6.85 -4.84 -7.45
CA GLY A 135 -7.45 -5.86 -8.31
C GLY A 135 -8.75 -5.41 -8.97
N ILE A 136 -9.58 -4.64 -8.27
CA ILE A 136 -10.96 -4.33 -8.67
C ILE A 136 -11.13 -2.87 -9.06
N VAL A 137 -10.59 -1.94 -8.27
CA VAL A 137 -10.81 -0.50 -8.49
C VAL A 137 -9.86 0.06 -9.55
N ASN A 138 -8.60 -0.30 -9.49
CA ASN A 138 -7.57 0.24 -10.38
C ASN A 138 -7.72 -0.33 -11.80
N GLU A 139 -7.95 0.53 -12.79
CA GLU A 139 -8.18 0.10 -14.18
C GLU A 139 -6.93 -0.50 -14.83
N TYR A 140 -5.75 -0.11 -14.36
CA TYR A 140 -4.47 -0.63 -14.84
C TYR A 140 -4.11 -1.98 -14.22
N GLY A 141 -4.84 -2.37 -13.16
CA GLY A 141 -4.71 -3.65 -12.50
C GLY A 141 -3.52 -3.75 -11.53
N PRO A 142 -3.44 -4.89 -10.82
CA PRO A 142 -2.54 -5.05 -9.67
C PRO A 142 -1.06 -5.18 -10.06
N GLN A 143 -0.78 -5.54 -11.32
CA GLN A 143 0.58 -5.69 -11.87
C GLN A 143 1.12 -4.40 -12.52
N SER A 144 0.32 -3.33 -12.59
CA SER A 144 0.79 -2.05 -13.12
C SER A 144 1.89 -1.45 -12.23
N ASN A 145 2.84 -0.75 -12.83
CA ASN A 145 3.96 -0.15 -12.07
C ASN A 145 3.45 0.81 -10.97
N GLY A 146 2.42 1.60 -11.28
CA GLY A 146 1.76 2.47 -10.31
C GLY A 146 1.15 1.70 -9.13
N ALA A 147 0.39 0.63 -9.38
CA ALA A 147 -0.21 -0.17 -8.31
C ALA A 147 0.85 -0.90 -7.47
N VAL A 148 1.85 -1.50 -8.11
CA VAL A 148 2.95 -2.20 -7.43
C VAL A 148 3.71 -1.26 -6.50
N ILE A 149 4.03 -0.05 -6.97
CA ILE A 149 4.75 0.94 -6.16
C ILE A 149 3.87 1.52 -5.06
N CYS A 150 2.65 1.95 -5.41
CA CYS A 150 1.77 2.66 -4.50
C CYS A 150 1.14 1.76 -3.45
N LEU A 151 0.43 0.71 -3.88
CA LEU A 151 -0.45 -0.08 -3.03
C LEU A 151 0.31 -1.18 -2.28
N PHE A 152 1.31 -1.78 -2.93
CA PHE A 152 2.15 -2.83 -2.33
C PHE A 152 3.45 -2.29 -1.74
N SER A 153 3.68 -0.98 -1.80
CA SER A 153 4.87 -0.29 -1.29
C SER A 153 6.19 -0.87 -1.83
N MET A 154 6.19 -1.33 -3.08
CA MET A 154 7.38 -1.87 -3.74
C MET A 154 8.19 -0.78 -4.42
N SER A 155 9.49 -0.72 -4.18
CA SER A 155 10.37 0.07 -5.04
C SER A 155 10.72 -0.73 -6.30
N VAL A 156 10.05 -0.46 -7.42
CA VAL A 156 10.50 -0.97 -8.73
C VAL A 156 11.61 -0.03 -9.22
N TYR A 157 12.84 -0.54 -9.34
CA TYR A 157 13.91 0.20 -10.00
C TYR A 157 13.59 0.32 -11.50
N SER A 158 12.92 1.40 -11.89
CA SER A 158 12.73 1.74 -13.29
C SER A 158 14.08 2.14 -13.91
N GLN A 159 14.72 1.22 -14.64
CA GLN A 159 15.72 1.61 -15.64
C GLN A 159 14.98 2.35 -16.77
N GLY A 160 15.10 3.67 -16.78
CA GLY A 160 14.66 4.52 -17.88
C GLY A 160 13.53 5.48 -17.49
N GLY A 161 13.89 6.75 -17.25
CA GLY A 161 12.94 7.84 -17.08
C GLY A 161 13.39 8.86 -16.05
N SER A 162 14.26 9.79 -16.45
CA SER A 162 14.53 11.00 -15.68
C SER A 162 13.21 11.73 -15.37
N ARG A 163 12.79 11.77 -14.10
CA ARG A 163 11.74 12.67 -13.65
C ARG A 163 12.19 13.36 -12.36
N GLY A 164 12.32 14.68 -12.47
CA GLY A 164 13.07 15.55 -11.57
C GLY A 164 12.70 15.37 -10.10
N LYS A 165 13.74 15.22 -9.28
CA LYS A 165 13.70 15.45 -7.84
C LYS A 165 13.18 16.86 -7.57
N GLY A 166 11.89 16.97 -7.24
CA GLY A 166 11.29 18.22 -6.83
C GLY A 166 12.01 18.78 -5.61
N HIS A 167 12.52 20.01 -5.70
CA HIS A 167 13.27 20.73 -4.68
C HIS A 167 12.42 21.19 -3.48
N ARG A 168 11.38 20.42 -3.10
CA ARG A 168 10.45 20.76 -2.02
C ARG A 168 11.12 20.90 -0.64
N PRO A 169 12.11 20.09 -0.22
CA PRO A 169 12.72 20.30 1.10
C PRO A 169 13.58 21.57 1.19
N LEU A 170 14.12 22.06 0.06
CA LEU A 170 14.94 23.27 0.05
C LEU A 170 14.10 24.54 0.23
N VAL A 171 12.88 24.56 -0.32
CA VAL A 171 11.96 25.71 -0.24
C VAL A 171 11.47 25.92 1.20
N PHE A 172 11.14 24.83 1.93
CA PHE A 172 10.71 24.94 3.33
C PHE A 172 11.85 25.37 4.27
N GLY A 173 13.09 24.93 4.01
CA GLY A 173 14.26 25.36 4.78
C GLY A 173 14.58 26.86 4.61
N LEU A 174 14.44 27.39 3.40
CA LEU A 174 14.70 28.81 3.10
C LEU A 174 13.67 29.75 3.75
N ILE A 175 12.40 29.36 3.80
CA ILE A 175 11.34 30.18 4.42
C ILE A 175 11.54 30.23 5.94
N GLY A 176 11.87 29.09 6.58
CA GLY A 176 12.12 29.06 8.03
C GLY A 176 13.29 29.93 8.48
N ALA A 177 14.41 29.91 7.74
CA ALA A 177 15.58 30.73 8.04
C ALA A 177 15.30 32.24 7.87
N GLY A 178 14.53 32.63 6.85
CA GLY A 178 14.17 34.02 6.61
C GLY A 178 13.28 34.62 7.71
N VAL A 179 12.31 33.85 8.21
CA VAL A 179 11.42 34.30 9.29
C VAL A 179 12.19 34.49 10.60
N ALA A 180 13.12 33.59 10.94
CA ALA A 180 13.92 33.72 12.15
C ALA A 180 14.83 34.96 12.14
N LEU A 181 15.44 35.27 10.99
CA LEU A 181 16.32 36.43 10.83
C LEU A 181 15.58 37.78 10.85
N LEU A 182 14.30 37.83 10.49
CA LEU A 182 13.52 39.07 10.48
C LEU A 182 12.74 39.30 11.77
N VAL A 183 12.18 38.24 12.36
CA VAL A 183 11.28 38.38 13.52
C VAL A 183 12.07 38.52 14.82
N MET A 184 13.18 37.80 14.98
CA MET A 184 13.96 37.86 16.23
C MET A 184 14.58 39.24 16.51
N PRO A 185 15.22 39.95 15.54
CA PRO A 185 15.75 41.28 15.80
C PRO A 185 14.65 42.33 16.00
N PHE A 186 13.50 42.16 15.34
CA PHE A 186 12.36 43.06 15.51
C PHE A 186 11.77 42.97 16.93
N LEU A 187 11.61 41.75 17.46
CA LEU A 187 11.15 41.54 18.84
C LEU A 187 12.18 42.04 19.87
N LEU A 188 13.47 41.80 19.63
CA LEU A 188 14.54 42.33 20.48
C LEU A 188 14.59 43.87 20.47
N GLY A 189 14.40 44.50 19.30
CA GLY A 189 14.32 45.95 19.15
C GLY A 189 13.13 46.56 19.89
N LEU A 190 11.95 45.92 19.80
CA LEU A 190 10.77 46.33 20.56
C LEU A 190 10.96 46.16 22.06
N TYR A 191 11.59 45.07 22.50
CA TYR A 191 11.88 44.83 23.91
C TYR A 191 12.81 45.89 24.50
N VAL A 192 13.90 46.22 23.80
CA VAL A 192 14.85 47.25 24.22
C VAL A 192 14.25 48.66 24.17
N TRP A 193 13.32 48.92 23.24
CA TRP A 193 12.59 50.20 23.20
C TRP A 193 11.56 50.33 24.32
N TYR A 194 10.94 49.22 24.74
CA TYR A 194 9.97 49.20 25.83
C TYR A 194 10.62 49.29 27.22
N ASP A 195 11.85 48.80 27.36
CA ASP A 195 12.63 48.83 28.62
C ASP A 195 13.37 50.17 28.85
N ARG A 196 13.30 51.11 27.89
CA ARG A 196 13.93 52.43 27.95
C ARG A 196 12.90 53.55 28.13
#